data_AF-A0A5M5ZLT7-F1
#
_entry.id   AF-A0A5M5ZLT7-F1
#
_cell.length_a   1.000
_cell.length_b   1.000
_cell.length_c   1.000
_cell.angle_alpha   90.00
_cell.angle_beta   90.00
_cell.angle_gamma   90.00
#
_symmetry.space_group_name_H-M   'P 1'
#
loop_
_entity.id
_entity.type
_entity.pdbx_description
1 polymer ?
#
loop_
_entity_poly.entity_id
_entity_poly.type
_entity_poly.pdbx_seq_one_letter_code
_entity_poly.pdbx_strand_id
1 'polypeptide(L)'
;MIDNIKLANYKSFFADQVKEAIDEQQKINRSQMRNLFKTGELSLAYVDSIQHETGMIILKCPRRMAPRLKVLKGVCIIKKGAKQALG
;
A
#
# COMPACT_ATOMS: atom_id res chain seq x y z
N MET A 1 5.31 -6.55 -46.42
CA MET A 1 5.92 -5.79 -45.30
C MET A 1 4.91 -4.92 -44.52
N ILE A 2 3.74 -4.58 -45.10
CA ILE A 2 2.72 -3.70 -44.48
C ILE A 2 1.88 -4.41 -43.39
N ASP A 3 1.64 -5.72 -43.51
CA ASP A 3 0.80 -6.46 -42.55
C ASP A 3 1.40 -6.56 -41.14
N ASN A 4 2.73 -6.60 -41.05
CA ASN A 4 3.44 -6.61 -39.76
C ASN A 4 3.28 -5.28 -38.99
N ILE A 5 3.12 -4.16 -39.70
CA ILE A 5 2.95 -2.84 -39.06
C ILE A 5 1.55 -2.73 -38.45
N LYS A 6 0.51 -3.17 -39.16
CA LYS A 6 -0.85 -3.20 -38.62
C LYS A 6 -0.93 -4.10 -37.39
N LEU A 7 -0.36 -5.31 -37.46
CA LEU A 7 -0.33 -6.23 -36.32
C LEU A 7 0.43 -5.65 -35.12
N ALA A 8 1.56 -4.97 -35.35
CA ALA A 8 2.32 -4.31 -34.30
C ALA A 8 1.52 -3.18 -33.63
N ASN A 9 0.82 -2.36 -34.42
CA ASN A 9 -0.04 -1.28 -33.91
C ASN A 9 -1.21 -1.82 -33.08
N TYR A 10 -1.80 -2.94 -33.48
CA TYR A 10 -2.82 -3.60 -32.67
C TYR A 10 -2.25 -4.11 -31.35
N LYS A 11 -1.08 -4.74 -31.36
CA LYS A 11 -0.42 -5.20 -30.13
C LYS A 11 -0.09 -4.04 -29.18
N SER A 12 0.41 -2.92 -29.70
CA SER A 12 0.69 -1.73 -28.88
C SER A 12 -0.60 -1.12 -28.33
N PHE A 13 -1.66 -1.02 -29.13
CA PHE A 13 -2.95 -0.51 -28.66
C PHE A 13 -3.51 -1.31 -27.47
N PHE A 14 -3.49 -2.65 -27.55
CA PHE A 14 -3.92 -3.48 -26.43
C PHE A 14 -2.98 -3.40 -25.23
N ALA A 15 -1.67 -3.30 -25.46
CA ALA A 15 -0.71 -3.10 -24.38
C ALA A 15 -0.95 -1.77 -23.64
N ASP A 16 -1.27 -0.71 -24.36
CA ASP A 16 -1.60 0.60 -23.79
C ASP A 16 -2.91 0.53 -22.98
N GLN A 17 -3.95 -0.14 -23.50
CA GLN A 17 -5.21 -0.36 -22.77
C GLN A 17 -5.00 -1.13 -21.46
N VAL A 18 -4.19 -2.19 -21.49
CA VAL A 18 -3.86 -2.97 -20.28
C VAL A 18 -3.11 -2.10 -19.27
N LYS A 19 -2.14 -1.32 -19.74
CA LYS A 19 -1.37 -0.41 -18.89
C LYS A 19 -2.26 0.66 -18.26
N GLU A 20 -3.15 1.25 -19.04
CA GLU A 20 -4.10 2.27 -18.58
C GLU A 20 -5.03 1.71 -17.49
N ALA A 21 -5.58 0.51 -17.71
CA ALA A 21 -6.40 -0.18 -16.70
C ALA A 21 -5.62 -0.45 -15.39
N ILE A 22 -4.35 -0.84 -15.48
CA ILE A 22 -3.48 -1.03 -14.31
C ILE A 22 -3.26 0.30 -13.57
N ASP A 23 -2.96 1.37 -14.31
CA ASP A 23 -2.69 2.69 -13.73
C ASP A 23 -3.94 3.28 -13.06
N GLU A 24 -5.12 3.10 -13.66
CA GLU A 24 -6.41 3.47 -13.05
C GLU A 24 -6.68 2.68 -11.77
N GLN A 25 -6.49 1.37 -11.79
CA GLN A 25 -6.69 0.54 -10.59
C GLN A 25 -5.73 0.96 -9.48
N GLN A 26 -4.46 1.23 -9.80
CA GLN A 26 -3.49 1.74 -8.82
C GLN A 26 -3.90 3.09 -8.26
N LYS A 27 -4.45 3.99 -9.09
CA LYS A 27 -4.95 5.30 -8.67
C LYS A 27 -6.13 5.17 -7.72
N ILE A 28 -7.07 4.26 -8.00
CA ILE A 28 -8.20 3.94 -7.12
C ILE A 28 -7.70 3.38 -5.78
N ASN A 29 -6.80 2.39 -5.81
CA ASN A 29 -6.27 1.80 -4.58
C ASN A 29 -5.54 2.84 -3.72
N ARG A 30 -4.74 3.72 -4.34
CA ARG A 30 -4.06 4.83 -3.64
C ARG A 30 -5.03 5.80 -2.99
N SER A 31 -6.13 6.14 -3.67
CA SER A 31 -7.13 7.07 -3.13
C SER A 31 -7.89 6.47 -1.94
N GLN A 32 -8.28 5.20 -2.03
CA GLN A 32 -8.93 4.46 -0.93
C GLN A 32 -8.02 4.37 0.30
N MET A 33 -6.76 3.95 0.12
CA MET A 33 -5.79 3.88 1.21
C MET A 33 -5.58 5.25 1.88
N ARG A 34 -5.46 6.32 1.09
CA ARG A 34 -5.33 7.68 1.62
C ARG A 34 -6.52 8.09 2.48
N ASN A 35 -7.74 7.70 2.08
CA ASN A 35 -8.95 8.00 2.85
C ASN A 35 -8.96 7.28 4.19
N LEU A 36 -8.55 6.00 4.25
CA LEU A 36 -8.46 5.23 5.50
C LEU A 36 -7.51 5.86 6.52
N PHE A 37 -6.39 6.44 6.07
CA PHE A 37 -5.49 7.19 6.95
C PHE A 37 -6.09 8.54 7.38
N LYS A 38 -6.88 9.19 6.52
CA LYS A 38 -7.52 10.48 6.82
C LYS A 38 -8.67 10.34 7.82
N THR A 39 -9.49 9.29 7.70
CA THR A 39 -10.57 8.98 8.65
C THR A 39 -10.03 8.46 9.99
N GLY A 40 -8.75 8.05 10.02
CA GLY A 40 -8.10 7.51 11.20
C GLY A 40 -8.49 6.06 11.48
N GLU A 41 -9.06 5.36 10.49
CA GLU A 41 -9.32 3.92 10.53
C GLU A 41 -8.01 3.14 10.51
N LEU A 42 -7.05 3.58 9.68
CA LEU A 42 -5.68 3.08 9.67
C LEU A 42 -4.73 4.06 10.35
N SER A 43 -3.70 3.50 11.01
CA SER A 43 -2.62 4.25 11.62
C SER A 43 -1.31 3.57 11.30
N LEU A 44 -0.28 4.37 11.01
CA LEU A 44 1.07 3.86 10.73
C LEU A 44 1.94 4.15 11.96
N ALA A 45 2.67 3.14 12.40
CA ALA A 45 3.67 3.30 13.45
C ALA A 45 4.91 2.48 13.14
N TYR A 46 6.05 2.94 13.64
CA TYR A 46 7.30 2.20 13.62
C TYR A 46 7.53 1.56 14.98
N VAL A 47 8.10 0.36 14.99
CA VAL A 47 8.59 -0.25 16.23
C VAL A 47 9.84 0.51 16.66
N ASP A 48 9.78 1.12 17.84
CA ASP A 48 10.90 1.85 18.42
C ASP A 48 11.75 0.92 19.29
N SER A 49 11.10 0.21 20.20
CA SER A 49 11.73 -0.79 21.05
C SER A 49 10.74 -1.87 21.47
N ILE A 50 11.28 -3.03 21.84
CA ILE A 50 10.54 -4.16 22.37
C ILE A 50 11.15 -4.49 23.73
N GLN A 51 10.36 -4.39 24.79
CA GLN A 51 10.77 -4.84 26.12
C GLN A 51 10.53 -6.34 26.22
N HIS A 52 11.61 -7.13 26.19
CA HIS A 52 11.53 -8.59 26.05
C HIS A 52 11.01 -9.27 27.32
N GLU A 53 11.23 -8.67 28.49
CA GLU A 53 10.80 -9.21 29.78
C GLU A 53 9.27 -9.16 29.96
N THR A 54 8.63 -8.10 29.45
CA THR A 54 7.18 -7.87 29.60
C THR A 54 6.41 -8.12 28.31
N GLY A 55 7.10 -8.28 27.18
CA GLY A 55 6.50 -8.34 25.85
C GLY A 55 5.94 -7.00 25.35
N MET A 56 6.22 -5.89 26.05
CA MET A 56 5.70 -4.58 25.68
C MET A 56 6.39 -4.04 24.42
N ILE A 57 5.59 -3.57 23.45
CA ILE A 57 6.09 -2.99 22.20
C ILE A 57 5.84 -1.48 22.24
N ILE A 58 6.90 -0.69 22.11
CA ILE A 58 6.82 0.76 22.02
C ILE A 58 6.74 1.16 20.55
N LEU A 59 5.67 1.85 20.19
CA LEU A 59 5.36 2.26 18.83
C LEU A 59 5.52 3.78 18.67
N LYS A 60 6.34 4.20 17.71
CA LYS A 60 6.53 5.59 17.34
C LYS A 60 5.66 5.95 16.13
N CYS A 61 4.67 6.79 16.36
CA CYS A 61 3.76 7.26 15.32
C CYS A 61 4.28 8.56 14.67
N PRO A 62 4.19 8.73 13.34
CA PRO A 62 4.40 10.02 12.69
C PRO A 62 3.44 11.09 13.19
N ARG A 63 3.84 12.36 13.05
CA ARG A 63 3.03 13.51 13.49
C ARG A 63 1.66 13.47 12.80
N ARG A 64 0.58 13.61 13.58
CA ARG A 64 -0.83 13.52 13.14
C ARG A 64 -1.32 12.13 12.69
N MET A 65 -0.55 11.07 12.90
CA MET A 65 -0.95 9.68 12.58
C MET A 65 -1.13 8.78 13.82
N ALA A 66 -1.05 9.36 15.02
CA ALA A 66 -1.25 8.61 16.26
C ALA A 66 -2.72 8.10 16.34
N PRO A 67 -2.93 6.82 16.66
CA PRO A 67 -4.26 6.27 16.81
C PRO A 67 -4.96 6.85 18.05
N ARG A 68 -6.29 6.87 18.04
CA ARG A 68 -7.09 7.20 19.22
C ARG A 68 -7.04 6.03 20.21
N LEU A 69 -6.49 6.26 21.39
CA LEU A 69 -6.26 5.22 22.41
C LEU A 69 -7.54 4.61 23.01
N LYS A 70 -8.70 5.28 22.87
CA LYS A 70 -9.99 4.79 23.41
C LYS A 70 -10.66 3.71 22.54
N VAL A 71 -10.07 3.34 21.40
CA VAL A 71 -10.65 2.38 20.46
C VAL A 71 -9.69 1.21 20.32
N LEU A 72 -10.19 -0.02 20.56
CA LEU A 72 -9.42 -1.23 20.33
C LEU A 72 -9.04 -1.31 18.84
N LYS A 73 -7.75 -1.53 18.56
CA LYS A 73 -7.22 -1.64 17.19
C LYS A 73 -6.47 -2.95 17.04
N GLY A 74 -6.70 -3.63 15.92
CA GLY A 74 -5.84 -4.73 15.50
C GLY A 74 -4.47 -4.21 15.10
N VAL A 75 -3.41 -4.92 15.50
CA VAL A 75 -2.03 -4.58 15.13
C VAL A 75 -1.55 -5.58 14.07
N CYS A 76 -1.10 -5.07 12.93
CA CYS A 76 -0.42 -5.85 11.91
C CYS A 76 1.03 -5.39 11.82
N ILE A 77 1.96 -6.33 12.00
CA ILE A 77 3.39 -6.06 11.95
C ILE A 77 3.93 -6.50 10.60
N ILE A 78 4.51 -5.56 9.86
CA ILE A 78 5.09 -5.82 8.54
C ILE A 78 6.60 -5.67 8.64
N LYS A 79 7.35 -6.75 8.36
CA LYS A 79 8.81 -6.69 8.30
C LYS A 79 9.26 -5.82 7.13
N LYS A 80 10.34 -5.06 7.32
CA LYS A 80 10.98 -4.30 6.22
C LYS A 80 11.32 -5.27 5.07
N GLY A 81 10.82 -4.98 3.87
CA GLY A 81 10.99 -5.84 2.69
C GLY A 81 9.90 -6.90 2.48
N ALA A 82 8.88 -6.99 3.35
CA ALA A 82 7.81 -7.99 3.21
C ALA A 82 7.07 -7.93 1.86
N LYS A 83 6.99 -6.73 1.24
CA LYS A 83 6.40 -6.57 -0.09
C LYS A 83 7.12 -7.42 -1.16
N GLN A 84 8.45 -7.51 -1.09
CA GLN A 84 9.22 -8.32 -2.06
C GLN A 84 8.98 -9.83 -1.87
N ALA A 85 8.62 -10.26 -0.66
CA ALA A 85 8.39 -11.68 -0.37
C ALA A 85 6.95 -12.13 -0.67
N LEU A 86 5.99 -11.19 -0.68
CA LEU A 86 4.56 -11.49 -0.81
C LEU A 86 3.92 -11.02 -2.12
N GLY A 87 4.68 -10.34 -3.00
CA GLY A 87 4.21 -9.84 -4.30
C GLY A 87 3.79 -8.38 -4.27
#